data_AF-A0A946XJM6-F1
#
_entry.id   AF-A0A946XJM6-F1
#
_cell.length_a   1.000
_cell.length_b   1.000
_cell.length_c   1.000
_cell.angle_alpha   90.00
_cell.angle_beta   90.00
_cell.angle_gamma   90.00
#
_symmetry.space_group_name_H-M   'P 1'
#
loop_
_entity.id
_entity.type
_entity.pdbx_description
1 polymer ?
#
loop_
_entity_poly.entity_id
_entity_poly.type
_entity_poly.pdbx_seq_one_letter_code
_entity_poly.pdbx_strand_id
1 'polypeptide(L)'
;MTDTFTLKRHDTRPFLDVNLQEGGEYIDLTATSGVTFTMIDVDTKIIKVSAASCSIVDAETGAVRYSWASINTDTAGVFLGEFQVTYTNGDKMTVPVSEVLVIVILEDYDNA
;
A
#
# COMPACT_ATOMS: atom_id res chain seq x y z
N MET A 1 -2.22 -3.67 -15.48
CA MET A 1 -0.78 -4.00 -15.43
C MET A 1 -0.50 -4.47 -14.01
N THR A 2 0.55 -5.24 -13.74
CA THR A 2 0.95 -5.51 -12.35
C THR A 2 1.81 -4.35 -11.86
N ASP A 3 1.34 -3.59 -10.87
CA ASP A 3 2.12 -2.51 -10.28
C ASP A 3 3.11 -3.07 -9.26
N THR A 4 4.40 -2.83 -9.50
CA THR A 4 5.50 -3.27 -8.63
C THR A 4 6.19 -2.07 -8.02
N PHE A 5 6.19 -1.99 -6.69
CA PHE A 5 6.96 -1.04 -5.91
C PHE A 5 8.20 -1.73 -5.34
N THR A 6 9.36 -1.08 -5.38
CA THR A 6 10.63 -1.67 -4.90
C THR A 6 11.37 -0.70 -4.01
N LEU A 7 11.87 -1.20 -2.88
CA LEU A 7 12.72 -0.48 -1.92
C LEU A 7 13.72 -1.42 -1.27
N LYS A 8 14.73 -0.87 -0.57
CA LYS A 8 15.68 -1.67 0.19
C LYS A 8 15.16 -1.94 1.60
N ARG A 9 15.68 -2.99 2.21
CA ARG A 9 15.43 -3.34 3.60
C ARG A 9 15.83 -2.16 4.50
N HIS A 10 15.08 -1.91 5.56
CA HIS A 10 15.26 -0.79 6.51
C HIS A 10 15.04 0.63 5.95
N ASP A 11 14.87 0.80 4.63
CA ASP A 11 14.51 2.09 4.07
C ASP A 11 13.12 2.53 4.52
N THR A 12 12.97 3.85 4.66
CA THR A 12 11.67 4.51 4.83
C THR A 12 11.32 5.40 3.63
N ARG A 13 12.15 5.35 2.58
CA ARG A 13 12.03 6.12 1.34
C ARG A 13 12.35 5.22 0.14
N PRO A 14 11.74 5.45 -1.03
CA PRO A 14 10.63 6.38 -1.26
C PRO A 14 9.37 5.97 -0.50
N PHE A 15 8.43 6.89 -0.34
CA PHE A 15 7.10 6.54 0.16
C PHE A 15 6.35 5.73 -0.90
N LEU A 16 5.34 4.97 -0.46
CA LEU A 16 4.42 4.32 -1.39
C LEU A 16 3.32 5.31 -1.76
N ASP A 17 3.55 6.01 -2.88
CA ASP A 17 2.59 6.93 -3.49
C ASP A 17 1.82 6.21 -4.59
N VAL A 18 0.49 6.18 -4.49
CA VAL A 18 -0.38 5.43 -5.41
C VAL A 18 -1.63 6.25 -5.71
N ASN A 19 -2.07 6.26 -6.97
CA ASN A 19 -3.42 6.68 -7.32
C ASN A 19 -4.34 5.46 -7.32
N LEU A 20 -5.29 5.43 -6.40
CA LEU A 20 -6.23 4.32 -6.27
C LEU A 20 -7.18 4.29 -7.48
N GLN A 21 -7.35 3.10 -8.06
CA GLN A 21 -8.16 2.89 -9.25
C GLN A 21 -9.10 1.70 -9.12
N GLU A 22 -10.23 1.78 -9.81
CA GLU A 22 -11.16 0.67 -10.07
C GLU A 22 -11.50 0.63 -11.55
N GLY A 23 -11.34 -0.53 -12.18
CA GLY A 23 -11.67 -0.68 -13.61
C GLY A 23 -10.87 0.25 -14.54
N GLY A 24 -9.74 0.79 -14.08
CA GLY A 24 -8.92 1.76 -14.82
C GLY A 24 -9.33 3.23 -14.61
N GLU A 25 -10.33 3.52 -13.78
CA GLU A 25 -10.72 4.87 -13.40
C GLU A 25 -10.22 5.22 -12.00
N TYR A 26 -9.82 6.49 -11.78
CA TYR A 26 -9.41 6.97 -10.46
C TYR A 26 -10.60 7.00 -9.51
N ILE A 27 -10.37 6.58 -8.27
CA ILE A 27 -11.38 6.60 -7.23
C ILE A 27 -11.41 7.98 -6.58
N ASP A 28 -12.59 8.63 -6.57
CA ASP A 28 -12.83 9.84 -5.80
C ASP A 28 -12.95 9.49 -4.30
N LEU A 29 -12.05 10.06 -3.50
CA LEU A 29 -11.95 9.84 -2.05
C LEU A 29 -12.62 10.95 -1.23
N THR A 30 -13.30 11.92 -1.84
CA THR A 30 -13.93 13.05 -1.13
C THR A 30 -15.01 12.61 -0.14
N ALA A 31 -15.73 11.54 -0.43
CA ALA A 31 -16.77 10.96 0.43
C ALA A 31 -16.25 9.87 1.38
N THR A 32 -14.95 9.87 1.70
CA THR A 32 -14.31 8.83 2.52
C THR A 32 -13.99 9.29 3.94
N SER A 33 -14.02 8.34 4.87
CA SER A 33 -13.63 8.54 6.27
C SER A 33 -12.17 8.12 6.54
N GLY A 34 -11.56 7.36 5.62
CA GLY A 34 -10.15 7.02 5.69
C GLY A 34 -9.74 5.95 4.68
N VAL A 35 -8.43 5.82 4.52
CA VAL A 35 -7.79 4.77 3.74
C VAL A 35 -6.75 4.06 4.61
N THR A 36 -6.76 2.74 4.60
CA THR A 36 -5.77 1.91 5.31
C THR A 36 -5.02 1.02 4.34
N PHE A 37 -3.78 0.67 4.68
CA PHE A 37 -2.92 -0.22 3.91
C PHE A 37 -2.64 -1.49 4.70
N THR A 38 -2.73 -2.62 4.02
CA THR A 38 -2.35 -3.95 4.53
C THR A 38 -1.33 -4.56 3.60
N MET A 39 -0.33 -5.23 4.17
CA MET A 39 0.74 -5.90 3.42
C MET A 39 0.98 -7.29 4.00
N ILE A 40 1.03 -8.30 3.13
CA ILE A 40 1.30 -9.69 3.51
C ILE A 40 2.50 -10.24 2.76
N ASP A 41 3.23 -11.12 3.41
CA ASP A 41 4.32 -11.88 2.77
C ASP A 41 3.74 -12.93 1.81
N VAL A 42 4.27 -13.01 0.59
CA VAL A 42 3.75 -13.90 -0.46
C VAL A 42 3.92 -15.38 -0.08
N ASP A 43 5.01 -15.74 0.58
CA ASP A 43 5.37 -17.14 0.82
C ASP A 43 4.75 -17.65 2.11
N THR A 44 4.86 -16.88 3.19
CA THR A 44 4.43 -17.27 4.54
C THR A 44 2.98 -16.88 4.84
N LYS A 45 2.40 -15.95 4.07
CA LYS A 45 1.07 -15.35 4.33
C LYS A 45 0.97 -14.62 5.67
N ILE A 46 2.10 -14.29 6.29
CA ILE A 46 2.13 -13.51 7.52
C ILE A 46 1.88 -12.03 7.20
N ILE A 47 1.04 -11.38 7.99
CA ILE A 47 0.77 -9.95 7.86
C ILE A 47 1.98 -9.15 8.34
N LYS A 48 2.53 -8.32 7.45
CA LYS A 48 3.65 -7.41 7.72
C LYS A 48 3.18 -6.01 8.13
N VAL A 49 2.11 -5.54 7.49
CA VAL A 49 1.41 -4.29 7.84
C VAL A 49 -0.08 -4.62 7.95
N SER A 50 -0.71 -4.24 9.06
CA SER A 50 -2.12 -4.54 9.33
C SER A 50 -2.94 -3.25 9.41
N ALA A 51 -3.77 -3.00 8.40
CA ALA A 51 -4.73 -1.89 8.34
C ALA A 51 -4.16 -0.54 8.82
N ALA A 52 -2.94 -0.21 8.41
CA ALA A 52 -2.25 1.00 8.83
C ALA A 52 -2.77 2.23 8.07
N SER A 53 -3.02 3.33 8.78
CA SER A 53 -3.57 4.54 8.16
C SER A 53 -2.67 5.12 7.07
N CYS A 54 -3.28 5.52 5.95
CA CYS A 54 -2.63 6.25 4.86
C CYS A 54 -3.00 7.74 4.89
N SER A 55 -2.16 8.56 4.29
CA SER A 55 -2.48 9.97 4.04
C SER A 55 -3.13 10.12 2.67
N ILE A 56 -4.25 10.83 2.58
CA ILE A 56 -4.84 11.24 1.30
C ILE A 56 -4.08 12.50 0.83
N VAL A 57 -3.41 12.40 -0.30
CA VAL A 57 -2.61 13.47 -0.90
C VAL A 57 -3.47 14.33 -1.83
N ASP A 58 -4.35 13.68 -2.60
CA ASP A 58 -5.36 14.32 -3.43
C ASP A 58 -6.60 13.43 -3.45
N ALA A 59 -7.72 13.96 -2.96
CA ALA A 59 -8.95 13.21 -2.84
C ALA A 59 -9.64 13.02 -4.20
N GLU A 60 -9.58 14.01 -5.10
CA GLU A 60 -10.31 13.96 -6.38
C GLU A 60 -9.69 12.96 -7.35
N THR A 61 -8.37 12.77 -7.27
CA THR A 61 -7.61 11.84 -8.14
C THR A 61 -7.23 10.53 -7.45
N GLY A 62 -7.74 10.29 -6.25
CA GLY A 62 -7.47 9.07 -5.49
C GLY A 62 -6.01 8.91 -5.06
N ALA A 63 -5.23 9.99 -4.99
CA ALA A 63 -3.82 9.92 -4.63
C ALA A 63 -3.65 9.72 -3.12
N VAL A 64 -3.02 8.61 -2.74
CA VAL A 64 -2.72 8.26 -1.35
C VAL A 64 -1.23 8.02 -1.16
N ARG A 65 -0.78 8.19 0.07
CA ARG A 65 0.59 7.95 0.51
C ARG A 65 0.59 7.04 1.73
N TYR A 66 1.31 5.94 1.63
CA TYR A 66 1.71 5.15 2.78
C TYR A 66 3.17 5.47 3.15
N SER A 67 3.37 5.89 4.41
CA SER A 67 4.69 6.22 4.96
C SER A 67 5.23 5.03 5.74
N TRP A 68 6.32 4.45 5.27
CA TRP A 68 6.96 3.29 5.89
C TRP A 68 7.55 3.63 7.26
N ALA A 69 7.37 2.72 8.22
CA ALA A 69 8.25 2.61 9.39
C ALA A 69 9.33 1.55 9.13
N SER A 70 10.50 1.67 9.78
CA SER A 70 11.60 0.73 9.58
C SER A 70 11.24 -0.74 9.84
N ILE A 71 10.27 -1.00 10.73
CA ILE A 71 9.74 -2.35 11.00
C ILE A 71 8.90 -2.93 9.84
N ASN A 72 8.38 -2.07 8.96
CA ASN A 72 7.60 -2.52 7.80
C ASN A 72 8.53 -3.06 6.70
N THR A 73 9.79 -2.64 6.70
CA THR A 73 10.78 -2.93 5.66
C THR A 73 11.97 -3.73 6.18
N ASP A 74 11.92 -4.25 7.40
CA ASP A 74 13.03 -4.97 8.05
C ASP A 74 13.20 -6.44 7.60
N THR A 75 12.45 -6.88 6.59
CA THR A 75 12.53 -8.25 6.04
C THR A 75 12.51 -8.15 4.52
N ALA A 76 13.59 -8.63 3.88
CA ALA A 76 13.63 -8.75 2.43
C ALA A 76 12.69 -9.86 1.94
N GLY A 77 12.06 -9.65 0.79
CA GLY A 77 11.06 -10.58 0.25
C GLY A 77 10.10 -9.92 -0.73
N VAL A 78 9.13 -10.71 -1.19
CA VAL A 78 8.03 -10.26 -2.03
C VAL A 78 6.75 -10.26 -1.21
N PHE A 79 6.02 -9.15 -1.29
CA PHE A 79 4.81 -8.90 -0.52
C PHE A 79 3.68 -8.49 -1.47
N LEU A 80 2.44 -8.72 -1.02
CA LEU A 80 1.24 -8.20 -1.67
C LEU A 80 0.63 -7.13 -0.77
N GLY A 81 0.26 -6.01 -1.38
CA GLY A 81 -0.39 -4.90 -0.71
C GLY A 81 -1.83 -4.73 -1.17
N GLU A 82 -2.66 -4.19 -0.28
CA GLU A 82 -4.00 -3.71 -0.60
C GLU A 82 -4.30 -2.44 0.20
N PHE A 83 -5.11 -1.57 -0.38
CA PHE A 83 -5.68 -0.40 0.26
C PHE A 83 -7.17 -0.61 0.49
N GLN A 84 -7.65 -0.40 1.71
CA GLN A 84 -9.07 -0.37 2.02
C GLN A 84 -9.53 1.07 2.20
N VAL A 85 -10.45 1.49 1.34
CA VAL A 85 -11.20 2.73 1.45
C VAL A 85 -12.43 2.48 2.33
N THR A 86 -12.63 3.31 3.34
CA THR A 86 -13.86 3.32 4.14
C THR A 86 -14.64 4.60 3.84
N TYR A 87 -15.86 4.46 3.33
CA TYR A 87 -16.73 5.58 2.99
C TYR A 87 -17.44 6.14 4.22
N THR A 88 -17.87 7.41 4.14
CA THR A 88 -18.58 8.09 5.23
C THR A 88 -19.93 7.44 5.59
N ASN A 89 -20.53 6.71 4.64
CA ASN A 89 -21.74 5.93 4.84
C ASN A 89 -21.49 4.55 5.49
N GLY A 90 -20.22 4.18 5.74
CA GLY A 90 -19.81 2.91 6.33
C GLY A 90 -19.45 1.81 5.33
N ASP A 91 -19.66 2.03 4.04
CA ASP A 91 -19.26 1.08 3.00
C ASP A 91 -17.74 0.96 2.93
N LYS A 92 -17.26 -0.17 2.42
CA LYS A 92 -15.84 -0.46 2.27
C LYS A 92 -15.55 -0.97 0.88
N MET A 93 -14.40 -0.54 0.36
CA MET A 93 -13.86 -1.01 -0.90
C MET A 93 -12.38 -1.31 -0.73
N THR A 94 -11.93 -2.45 -1.23
CA THR A 94 -10.52 -2.83 -1.21
C THR A 94 -9.97 -2.82 -2.63
N VAL A 95 -8.83 -2.16 -2.81
CA VAL A 95 -8.13 -2.06 -4.09
C VAL A 95 -6.66 -2.48 -3.95
N PRO A 96 -6.04 -3.03 -5.01
CA PRO A 96 -6.62 -3.25 -6.34
C PRO A 96 -7.68 -4.37 -6.37
N VAL A 97 -8.74 -4.22 -7.19
CA VAL A 97 -9.84 -5.19 -7.28
C VAL A 97 -9.50 -6.39 -8.19
N SER A 98 -9.00 -6.10 -9.39
CA SER A 98 -8.68 -7.11 -10.41
C SER A 98 -7.18 -7.23 -10.70
N GLU A 99 -6.37 -6.45 -10.01
CA GLU A 99 -4.92 -6.40 -10.15
C GLU A 99 -4.25 -6.72 -8.83
N VAL A 100 -2.92 -6.76 -8.81
CA VAL A 100 -2.14 -6.99 -7.59
C VAL A 100 -1.12 -5.88 -7.45
N LEU A 101 -1.01 -5.33 -6.25
CA LEU A 101 0.08 -4.45 -5.88
C LEU A 101 1.20 -5.30 -5.27
N VAL A 102 2.32 -5.38 -5.97
CA VAL A 102 3.48 -6.14 -5.54
C VAL A 102 4.47 -5.18 -4.87
N ILE A 103 4.92 -5.51 -3.67
CA ILE A 103 5.98 -4.78 -2.97
C ILE A 103 7.18 -5.70 -2.86
N VAL A 104 8.32 -5.25 -3.39
CA VAL A 104 9.59 -5.99 -3.32
C VAL A 104 10.53 -5.25 -2.39
N ILE A 105 10.87 -5.89 -1.27
CA ILE A 105 11.91 -5.40 -0.36
C ILE A 105 13.18 -6.17 -0.69
N LEU A 106 14.19 -5.47 -1.22
CA LEU A 106 15.49 -6.04 -1.54
C LEU A 106 16.44 -5.95 -0.35
N GLU A 107 17.39 -6.87 -0.24
CA GLU A 107 18.43 -6.78 0.78
C GLU A 107 19.20 -5.46 0.70
N ASP A 108 19.47 -4.90 1.87
CA ASP A 108 20.44 -3.84 2.06
C ASP A 108 21.83 -4.45 2.27
N TYR A 109 22.84 -3.87 1.64
CA TYR A 109 24.19 -4.44 1.61
C TYR A 109 25.15 -3.73 2.56
N ASP A 110 24.71 -2.66 3.23
CA ASP A 110 25.54 -1.91 4.18
C ASP A 110 25.25 -2.24 5.66
N ASN A 111 24.17 -2.96 5.96
CA ASN A 111 23.79 -3.42 7.29
C ASN A 111 23.63 -4.94 7.32
N ALA A 112 24.71 -5.65 7.67
CA ALA A 112 24.68 -7.06 8.07
C ALA A 112 24.21 -7.21 9.53
#